data_AF-A0A376BVQ5-F1
#
_entry.id   AF-A0A376BVQ5-F1
#
_cell.length_a   1.000
_cell.length_b   1.000
_cell.length_c   1.000
_cell.angle_alpha   90.00
_cell.angle_beta   90.00
_cell.angle_gamma   90.00
#
_symmetry.space_group_name_H-M   'P 1'
#
loop_
_entity.id
_entity.type
_entity.pdbx_description
1 polymer ?
#
loop_
_entity_poly.entity_id
_entity_poly.type
_entity_poly.pdbx_seq_one_letter_code
_entity_poly.pdbx_strand_id
1 'polypeptide(L)'
;MIAKQLFDEISNKLGETIANSPAKDIEKNAKAMLGSAFNKMDLVTREEFDVQQQVLIKTRTKLSEVEARLAALEAKLSENAEKSEDSTETSKPKRSKKTETSSEDKE
;
A
#
# COMPACT_ATOMS: atom_id res chain seq x y z
N MET A 1 -42.92 -50.37 -2.38
CA MET A 1 -42.64 -50.95 -1.04
C MET A 1 -41.21 -51.45 -0.87
N ILE A 2 -40.53 -51.92 -1.94
CA ILE A 2 -39.15 -52.43 -1.88
C ILE A 2 -38.13 -51.33 -1.53
N ALA A 3 -38.24 -50.13 -2.11
CA ALA A 3 -37.33 -49.02 -1.81
C ALA A 3 -37.40 -48.55 -0.35
N LYS A 4 -38.57 -48.66 0.29
CA LYS A 4 -38.75 -48.31 1.71
C LYS A 4 -38.08 -49.33 2.62
N GLN A 5 -38.23 -50.63 2.32
CA GLN A 5 -37.57 -51.71 3.06
C GLN A 5 -36.04 -51.64 2.92
N LEU A 6 -35.53 -51.34 1.72
CA LEU A 6 -34.11 -51.15 1.48
C LEU A 6 -33.55 -49.90 2.18
N PHE A 7 -34.31 -48.81 2.20
CA PHE A 7 -33.93 -47.59 2.91
C PHE A 7 -33.94 -47.78 4.44
N ASP A 8 -34.91 -48.52 4.97
CA ASP A 8 -35.00 -48.85 6.40
C ASP A 8 -33.86 -49.81 6.81
N GLU A 9 -33.51 -50.80 5.98
CA GLU A 9 -32.34 -51.67 6.22
C GLU A 9 -31.01 -50.91 6.18
N ILE A 10 -30.84 -49.97 5.23
CA ILE A 10 -29.65 -49.13 5.14
C ILE A 10 -29.58 -48.18 6.34
N SER A 11 -30.69 -47.56 6.75
CA SER A 11 -30.73 -46.69 7.93
C SER A 11 -30.43 -47.46 9.21
N ASN A 12 -30.98 -48.67 9.38
CA ASN A 12 -30.75 -49.49 10.56
C ASN A 12 -29.30 -49.99 10.62
N LYS A 13 -28.74 -50.46 9.51
CA LYS A 13 -27.31 -50.83 9.44
C LYS A 13 -26.39 -49.63 9.60
N LEU A 14 -26.75 -48.46 9.09
CA LEU A 14 -25.98 -47.23 9.23
C LEU A 14 -26.02 -46.70 10.67
N GLY A 15 -27.17 -46.81 11.35
CA GLY A 15 -27.32 -46.48 12.76
C GLY A 15 -26.52 -47.42 13.67
N GLU A 16 -26.58 -48.73 13.43
CA GLU A 16 -25.77 -49.71 14.18
C GLU A 16 -24.28 -49.60 13.90
N THR A 17 -23.88 -49.32 12.65
CA THR A 17 -22.47 -49.06 12.35
C THR A 17 -22.02 -47.73 12.91
N ILE A 18 -22.78 -46.63 12.87
CA ILE A 18 -22.38 -45.35 13.51
C ILE A 18 -22.30 -45.49 15.03
N ALA A 19 -23.23 -46.21 15.66
CA ALA A 19 -23.22 -46.45 17.11
C ALA A 19 -22.06 -47.34 17.57
N ASN A 20 -21.61 -48.28 16.72
CA ASN A 20 -20.46 -49.16 16.99
C ASN A 20 -19.17 -48.76 16.25
N SER A 21 -19.20 -47.67 15.48
CA SER A 21 -18.08 -47.13 14.71
C SER A 21 -17.40 -46.05 15.52
N PRO A 22 -16.08 -45.85 15.32
CA PRO A 22 -15.37 -44.74 15.90
C PRO A 22 -15.79 -43.41 15.25
N ALA A 23 -17.06 -43.03 15.36
CA ALA A 23 -17.60 -41.74 14.91
C ALA A 23 -16.78 -40.58 15.50
N LYS A 24 -16.25 -40.77 16.70
CA LYS A 24 -15.31 -39.86 17.36
C LYS A 24 -13.96 -39.73 16.62
N ASP A 25 -13.45 -40.80 16.02
CA ASP A 25 -12.23 -40.76 15.21
C ASP A 25 -12.50 -40.18 13.82
N ILE A 26 -13.68 -40.41 13.24
CA ILE A 26 -14.10 -39.75 11.99
C ILE A 26 -14.23 -38.24 12.23
N GLU A 27 -14.88 -37.81 13.31
CA GLU A 27 -14.97 -36.40 13.69
C GLU A 27 -13.57 -35.79 13.90
N LYS A 28 -12.69 -36.49 14.61
CA LYS A 28 -11.30 -36.06 14.85
C LYS A 28 -10.51 -35.93 13.54
N ASN A 29 -10.62 -36.91 12.64
CA ASN A 29 -9.94 -36.90 11.35
C ASN A 29 -10.50 -35.82 10.41
N ALA A 30 -11.83 -35.63 10.39
CA ALA A 30 -12.46 -34.56 9.63
C ALA A 30 -12.02 -33.17 10.13
N LYS A 31 -11.97 -32.96 11.45
CA LYS A 31 -11.49 -31.72 12.07
C LYS A 31 -10.01 -31.46 11.77
N ALA A 32 -9.17 -32.50 11.81
CA ALA A 32 -7.75 -32.40 11.46
C ALA A 32 -7.55 -32.10 9.96
N MET A 33 -8.36 -32.70 9.09
CA MET A 33 -8.32 -32.47 7.64
C MET A 33 -8.79 -31.06 7.29
N LEU A 34 -9.87 -30.58 7.91
CA LEU A 34 -10.35 -29.20 7.75
C LEU A 34 -9.34 -28.19 8.30
N GLY A 35 -8.76 -28.43 9.48
CA GLY A 35 -7.68 -27.62 10.03
C GLY A 35 -6.45 -27.59 9.12
N SER A 36 -6.09 -28.73 8.53
CA SER A 36 -4.99 -28.80 7.55
C SER A 36 -5.32 -28.12 6.23
N ALA A 37 -6.58 -28.15 5.78
CA ALA A 37 -7.04 -27.43 4.60
C ALA A 37 -7.04 -25.92 4.83
N PHE A 38 -7.45 -25.46 6.02
CA PHE A 38 -7.37 -24.06 6.42
C PHE A 38 -5.94 -23.58 6.54
N ASN A 39 -5.02 -24.37 7.09
CA ASN A 39 -3.58 -24.03 7.12
C ASN A 39 -2.93 -24.03 5.72
N LYS A 40 -3.50 -24.73 4.74
CA LYS A 40 -3.02 -24.76 3.35
C LYS A 40 -3.61 -23.66 2.48
N MET A 41 -4.73 -23.06 2.90
CA MET A 41 -5.13 -21.77 2.35
C MET A 41 -4.26 -20.72 3.03
N ASP A 42 -3.74 -19.75 2.28
CA ASP A 42 -2.97 -18.62 2.82
C ASP A 42 -3.90 -17.71 3.65
N LEU A 43 -4.42 -18.25 4.76
CA LEU A 43 -5.35 -17.59 5.64
C LEU A 43 -4.57 -16.61 6.49
N VAL A 44 -4.64 -15.34 6.11
CA VAL A 44 -4.26 -14.26 6.98
C VAL A 44 -5.31 -14.17 8.08
N THR A 45 -4.89 -14.35 9.33
CA THR A 45 -5.80 -14.19 10.46
C THR A 45 -6.32 -12.76 10.52
N ARG A 46 -7.50 -12.57 11.10
CA ARG A 46 -8.07 -11.21 11.24
C ARG A 46 -7.11 -10.27 11.99
N GLU A 47 -6.41 -10.80 12.98
CA GLU A 47 -5.43 -10.07 13.78
C GLU A 47 -4.22 -9.63 12.94
N GLU A 48 -3.65 -10.51 12.12
CA GLU A 48 -2.54 -10.16 11.22
C GLU A 48 -2.95 -9.12 10.19
N PHE A 49 -4.17 -9.20 9.67
CA PHE A 49 -4.70 -8.18 8.76
C PHE A 49 -4.80 -6.80 9.43
N ASP A 50 -5.30 -6.77 10.66
CA ASP A 50 -5.44 -5.53 11.42
C ASP A 50 -4.07 -4.92 11.77
N VAL A 51 -3.07 -5.75 12.09
CA VAL A 51 -1.68 -5.31 12.27
C VAL A 51 -1.10 -4.71 10.99
N GLN A 52 -1.30 -5.36 9.84
CA GLN A 52 -0.83 -4.84 8.55
C GLN A 52 -1.49 -3.50 8.20
N GLN A 53 -2.79 -3.33 8.46
CA GLN A 53 -3.46 -2.05 8.31
C GLN A 53 -2.82 -0.94 9.17
N GLN A 54 -2.52 -1.23 10.44
CA GLN A 54 -1.86 -0.25 11.31
C GLN A 54 -0.46 0.13 10.81
N VAL A 55 0.30 -0.85 10.32
CA VAL A 55 1.60 -0.61 9.70
C VAL A 55 1.45 0.30 8.47
N LEU A 56 0.47 0.03 7.61
CA LEU A 56 0.19 0.85 6.42
C LEU A 56 -0.23 2.29 6.78
N ILE A 57 -1.04 2.47 7.81
CA ILE A 57 -1.41 3.81 8.29
C ILE A 57 -0.16 4.54 8.76
N LYS A 58 0.67 3.90 9.58
CA LYS A 58 1.90 4.48 10.12
C LYS A 58 2.91 4.83 9.02
N THR A 59 3.05 4.00 8.00
CA THR A 59 3.96 4.29 6.87
C THR A 59 3.44 5.46 6.05
N ARG A 60 2.13 5.56 5.78
CA ARG A 60 1.54 6.72 5.10
C ARG A 60 1.74 8.02 5.88
N THR A 61 1.56 8.00 7.20
CA THR A 61 1.82 9.18 8.05
C THR A 61 3.28 9.61 7.96
N LYS A 62 4.22 8.66 8.11
CA LYS A 62 5.66 8.96 8.00
C LYS A 62 6.06 9.45 6.62
N LEU A 63 5.48 8.89 5.56
CA LEU A 63 5.73 9.31 4.19
C LEU A 63 5.33 10.78 4.01
N SER A 64 4.11 11.14 4.42
CA SER A 64 3.62 12.52 4.35
C SER A 64 4.48 13.50 5.15
N GLU A 65 4.96 13.10 6.33
CA GLU A 65 5.88 13.91 7.14
C GLU A 65 7.22 14.17 6.43
N VAL A 66 7.78 13.14 5.79
CA VAL A 66 9.04 13.25 5.04
C VAL A 66 8.85 14.09 3.78
N GLU A 67 7.76 13.90 3.04
CA GLU A 67 7.41 14.73 1.88
C GLU A 67 7.28 16.20 2.26
N ALA A 68 6.62 16.51 3.38
CA ALA A 68 6.51 17.88 3.87
C ALA A 68 7.87 18.49 4.25
N ARG A 69 8.75 17.71 4.90
CA ARG A 69 10.11 18.13 5.22
C ARG A 69 10.96 18.37 3.97
N LEU A 70 10.82 17.50 2.97
CA LEU A 70 11.53 17.62 1.70
C LEU A 70 11.09 18.90 0.97
N ALA A 71 9.78 19.13 0.83
CA ALA A 71 9.25 20.34 0.22
C ALA A 71 9.72 21.61 0.94
N ALA A 72 9.78 21.60 2.26
CA ALA A 72 10.31 22.73 3.04
C ALA A 72 11.82 22.96 2.82
N LEU A 73 12.60 21.90 2.61
CA LEU A 73 14.03 22.01 2.31
C LEU A 73 14.26 22.49 0.87
N GLU A 74 13.51 21.95 -0.09
CA GLU A 74 13.54 22.37 -1.48
C GLU A 74 13.20 23.86 -1.61
N ALA A 75 12.14 24.33 -0.94
CA ALA A 75 11.77 25.75 -0.92
C ALA A 75 12.89 26.64 -0.36
N LYS A 76 13.54 26.23 0.74
CA LYS A 76 14.67 26.98 1.33
C LYS A 76 15.89 27.03 0.42
N LEU A 77 16.15 25.95 -0.32
CA LEU A 77 17.25 25.90 -1.29
C LEU A 77 16.96 26.83 -2.48
N SER A 78 15.72 26.85 -2.97
CA SER A 78 15.28 27.80 -4.00
C SER A 78 15.40 29.25 -3.53
N GLU A 79 14.91 29.59 -2.33
CA GLU A 79 15.04 30.94 -1.76
C GLU A 79 16.51 31.37 -1.60
N ASN A 80 17.40 30.45 -1.20
CA ASN A 80 18.82 30.74 -1.08
C ASN A 80 19.51 30.92 -2.44
N ALA A 81 19.08 30.20 -3.47
CA ALA A 81 19.56 30.40 -4.83
C ALA A 81 19.16 31.78 -5.37
N GLU A 82 17.89 32.18 -5.19
CA GLU A 82 17.39 33.49 -5.60
C GLU A 82 18.06 34.64 -4.83
N LYS A 83 18.33 34.48 -3.53
CA LYS A 83 19.08 35.47 -2.72
C LYS A 83 20.53 35.65 -3.15
N SER A 84 21.14 34.66 -3.78
CA SER A 84 22.53 34.74 -4.22
C SER A 84 22.72 35.56 -5.49
N GLU A 85 21.69 35.63 -6.35
CA GLU A 85 21.72 36.40 -7.61
C GLU A 85 21.41 37.90 -7.41
N ASP A 86 20.57 38.26 -6.44
CA ASP A 86 20.19 39.65 -6.12
C ASP A 86 21.34 40.48 -5.50
N SER A 87 22.38 39.84 -4.97
CA SER A 87 23.53 40.53 -4.37
C SER A 87 24.62 40.99 -5.38
N THR A 88 24.50 40.62 -6.65
CA THR A 88 25.52 40.93 -7.68
C THR A 88 25.15 42.04 -8.68
N GLU A 89 23.94 42.62 -8.63
CA GLU A 89 23.48 43.58 -9.64
C GLU A 89 23.43 45.06 -9.17
N THR A 90 24.37 45.49 -8.32
CA THR A 90 24.61 46.94 -8.14
C THR A 90 26.10 47.29 -8.01
N SER A 91 26.90 47.03 -9.05
CA SER A 91 28.09 47.89 -9.32
C SER A 91 28.78 47.57 -10.65
N LYS A 92 28.84 48.61 -11.52
CA LYS A 92 29.84 48.92 -12.58
C LYS A 92 29.20 49.18 -13.96
N PRO A 93 29.85 49.93 -14.86
CA PRO A 93 30.05 51.39 -14.78
C PRO A 93 29.65 52.09 -16.11
N LYS A 94 29.09 53.30 -16.05
CA LYS A 94 28.92 54.12 -17.26
C LYS A 94 30.29 54.59 -17.78
N ARG A 95 30.86 53.90 -18.77
CA ARG A 95 32.02 54.38 -19.55
C ARG A 95 31.62 54.56 -21.02
N SER A 96 31.72 55.83 -21.43
CA SER A 96 31.59 56.46 -22.74
C SER A 96 31.90 55.63 -24.02
N LYS A 97 31.10 55.83 -25.07
CA LYS A 97 31.45 56.50 -26.36
C LYS A 97 30.55 55.98 -27.49
N LYS A 98 29.84 56.89 -28.17
CA LYS A 98 29.62 56.81 -29.62
C LYS A 98 29.41 58.21 -30.19
N THR A 99 30.49 58.72 -30.78
CA THR A 99 30.48 59.68 -31.89
C THR A 99 30.03 58.94 -33.14
N GLU A 100 29.06 59.50 -33.87
CA GLU A 100 28.82 59.44 -35.33
C GLU A 100 27.43 60.08 -35.56
N THR A 101 27.34 61.38 -35.88
CA THR A 101 27.30 61.95 -37.25
C THR A 101 26.27 61.28 -38.17
N SER A 102 25.10 61.91 -38.32
CA SER A 102 24.61 62.32 -39.64
C SER A 102 23.47 63.33 -39.45
N SER A 103 23.76 64.58 -39.79
CA SER A 103 22.78 65.64 -40.02
C SER A 103 23.04 66.15 -41.42
N GLU A 104 22.25 65.67 -42.38
CA GLU A 104 22.16 66.22 -43.73
C GLU A 104 20.69 66.44 -44.03
N ASP A 105 20.20 67.63 -43.64
CA ASP A 105 18.99 68.26 -44.15
C ASP A 105 19.36 69.69 -44.57
N LYS A 106 19.78 69.82 -45.83
CA LYS A 106 19.75 71.00 -46.71
C LYS A 106 19.71 70.38 -48.12
N GLU A 107 18.73 70.65 -48.97
CA GLU A 107 18.19 71.93 -49.41
C GLU A 107 16.81 71.70 -50.06
#